data_AF-A0A3D4RLM4-F1
#
_entry.id   AF-A0A3D4RLM4-F1
#
_cell.length_a   1.000
_cell.length_b   1.000
_cell.length_c   1.000
_cell.angle_alpha   90.00
_cell.angle_beta   90.00
_cell.angle_gamma   90.00
#
_symmetry.space_group_name_H-M   'P 1'
#
loop_
_entity.id
_entity.type
_entity.pdbx_description
1 polymer ?
#
loop_
_entity_poly.entity_id
_entity_poly.type
_entity_poly.pdbx_seq_one_letter_code
_entity_poly.pdbx_strand_id
1 'polypeptide(L)' 'GCFRTEASVENYASVASVIQTAVKNGQDPFEVLRVIAALAQA' A
#
# COMPACT_ATOMS: atom_id res chain seq x y z
N GLY A 1 -19.09 -7.95 -0.67
CA GLY A 1 -17.80 -7.64 0.00
C GLY A 1 -16.77 -8.59 -0.55
N CYS A 2 -16.06 -8.16 -1.59
CA CYS A 2 -14.99 -8.92 -2.23
C CYS A 2 -13.67 -8.67 -1.45
N PHE A 3 -12.72 -9.61 -1.48
CA PHE A 3 -11.43 -9.60 -0.77
C PHE A 3 -11.47 -10.15 0.67
N ARG A 4 -11.85 -11.43 0.80
CA ARG A 4 -11.57 -12.30 1.96
C ARG A 4 -10.63 -13.45 1.54
N THR A 5 -9.43 -13.13 1.09
CA THR A 5 -8.34 -14.11 0.99
C THR A 5 -7.21 -13.59 1.87
N GLU A 6 -6.60 -14.47 2.67
CA GLU A 6 -5.52 -14.13 3.63
C GLU A 6 -4.38 -13.35 2.94
N ALA A 7 -4.03 -13.75 1.71
CA ALA A 7 -3.07 -13.06 0.87
C ALA A 7 -3.44 -11.59 0.55
N SER A 8 -4.74 -11.28 0.44
CA SER A 8 -5.20 -9.90 0.24
C SER A 8 -5.06 -9.09 1.52
N VAL A 9 -5.35 -9.68 2.68
CA VAL A 9 -5.26 -9.03 4.00
C VAL A 9 -3.81 -8.70 4.34
N GLU A 10 -2.88 -9.62 4.07
CA GLU A 10 -1.43 -9.38 4.23
C GLU A 10 -0.93 -8.27 3.30
N ASN A 11 -1.37 -8.27 2.04
CA ASN A 11 -1.02 -7.21 1.10
C ASN A 11 -1.56 -5.84 1.55
N TYR A 12 -2.80 -5.75 2.04
CA TYR A 12 -3.34 -4.49 2.55
C TYR A 12 -2.62 -4.00 3.82
N ALA A 13 -2.25 -4.91 4.73
CA ALA A 13 -1.50 -4.56 5.93
C ALA A 13 -0.10 -4.01 5.58
N SER A 14 0.57 -4.62 4.61
CA SER A 14 1.87 -4.17 4.12
C SER A 14 1.78 -2.80 3.44
N VAL A 15 0.82 -2.60 2.54
CA VAL A 15 0.57 -1.30 1.89
C VAL A 15 0.24 -0.22 2.92
N ALA A 16 -0.56 -0.52 3.93
CA ALA A 16 -0.88 0.43 5.01
C ALA A 16 0.37 0.83 5.82
N SER A 17 1.28 -0.11 6.09
CA SER A 17 2.54 0.17 6.78
C SER A 17 3.47 1.09 5.98
N VAL A 18 3.58 0.85 4.67
CA VAL A 18 4.37 1.70 3.76
C VAL A 18 3.79 3.12 3.70
N ILE A 19 2.46 3.24 3.56
CA ILE A 19 1.78 4.54 3.54
C ILE A 19 1.96 5.28 4.88
N GLN A 20 1.80 4.60 6.01
CA GLN A 20 2.01 5.22 7.34
C GLN A 20 3.45 5.72 7.51
N THR A 21 4.43 4.96 7.02
CA THR A 21 5.84 5.37 7.06
C THR A 21 6.08 6.58 6.18
N ALA A 22 5.49 6.60 4.99
CA ALA A 22 5.60 7.72 4.07
C ALA A 22 4.96 9.01 4.63
N VAL A 23 3.79 8.90 5.26
CA VAL A 23 3.13 10.01 5.99
C VAL A 23 4.05 10.56 7.08
N LYS A 24 4.68 9.70 7.88
CA LYS A 24 5.62 10.12 8.94
C LYS A 24 6.84 10.84 8.37
N ASN A 25 7.25 10.50 7.16
CA ASN A 25 8.36 11.14 6.45
C ASN A 25 7.94 12.40 5.67
N GLY A 26 6.67 12.83 5.79
CA GLY A 26 6.15 14.00 5.08
C GLY A 26 5.95 13.80 3.57
N GLN A 27 5.91 12.54 3.12
CA GLN A 27 5.65 12.21 1.72
C GLN A 27 4.14 12.17 1.45
N ASP A 28 3.76 12.49 0.21
CA ASP A 28 2.37 12.42 -0.20
C ASP A 28 1.88 10.95 -0.30
N PRO A 29 0.81 10.57 0.44
CA PRO A 29 0.31 9.20 0.46
C PRO A 29 -0.19 8.70 -0.90
N PHE A 30 -0.71 9.59 -1.75
CA PHE A 30 -1.23 9.22 -3.06
C PHE A 30 -0.12 8.95 -4.06
N GLU A 31 0.96 9.74 -4.04
CA GLU A 31 2.16 9.45 -4.84
C GLU A 31 2.79 8.11 -4.43
N VAL A 32 2.87 7.84 -3.12
CA VAL A 32 3.38 6.56 -2.60
C VAL A 32 2.49 5.39 -3.04
N LEU A 33 1.18 5.54 -2.97
CA LEU A 33 0.24 4.54 -3.47
C LEU A 33 0.40 4.29 -4.98
N ARG A 34 0.63 5.35 -5.77
CA ARG A 34 0.89 5.25 -7.21
C ARG A 34 2.17 4.46 -7.49
N VAL A 35 3.25 4.70 -6.74
CA VAL A 35 4.52 3.97 -6.88
C VAL A 35 4.35 2.49 -6.53
N ILE A 36 3.63 2.18 -5.44
CA ILE A 36 3.32 0.79 -5.06
C ILE A 36 2.52 0.09 -6.18
N ALA A 37 1.51 0.76 -6.74
CA ALA A 37 0.72 0.22 -7.85
C ALA A 37 1.56 0.03 -9.13
N ALA A 38 2.53 0.90 -9.41
CA ALA A 38 3.44 0.74 -10.53
C ALA A 38 4.41 -0.44 -10.34
N LEU A 39 4.95 -0.61 -9.12
CA LEU A 39 5.81 -1.75 -8.76
C LEU A 39 5.08 -3.09 -8.84
N ALA A 40 3.80 -3.14 -8.49
CA ALA A 40 3.00 -4.37 -8.56
C ALA A 40 2.65 -4.80 -10.01
N GLN A 41 2.87 -3.94 -11.01
CA GLN A 41 2.60 -4.22 -12.43
C GLN A 41 3.86 -4.60 -13.22
N ALA A 42 5.05 -4.48 -12.63
CA ALA A 42 6.34 -4.84 -13.24
C ALA A 42 6.75 -6.28 -12.90
#